data_AF-A0A7V7BFR3-F1
#
_entry.id   AF-A0A7V7BFR3-F1
#
_cell.length_a   1.000
_cell.length_b   1.000
_cell.length_c   1.000
_cell.angle_alpha   90.00
_cell.angle_beta   90.00
_cell.angle_gamma   90.00
#
_symmetry.space_group_name_H-M   'P 1'
#
loop_
_entity.id
_entity.type
_entity.pdbx_description
1 polymer ?
#
loop_
_entity_poly.entity_id
_entity_poly.type
_entity_poly.pdbx_seq_one_letter_code
_entity_poly.pdbx_strand_id
1 'polypeptide(L)'
;ADVVGMTGIPEVVLAKELGLCYAGVGIITNWATGIAHDHRLEEIMAAVDRNRAHLTNLFIHIIKTADLNQDHCDCARARMKM
;
A
#
# COMPACT_ATOMS: atom_id res chain seq x y z
N ALA A 1 -14.21 -5.52 -5.82
CA ALA A 1 -12.90 -4.85 -5.68
C ALA A 1 -13.18 -3.37 -5.55
N ASP A 2 -12.66 -2.73 -4.51
CA ASP A 2 -12.99 -1.34 -4.17
C ASP A 2 -11.96 -0.34 -4.72
N VAL A 3 -10.72 -0.79 -4.92
CA VAL A 3 -9.61 0.00 -5.46
C VAL A 3 -8.78 -0.86 -6.41
N VAL A 4 -8.04 -0.21 -7.32
CA VAL A 4 -7.13 -0.87 -8.26
C VAL A 4 -5.78 -0.17 -8.28
N GLY A 5 -4.72 -0.94 -8.51
CA GLY A 5 -3.35 -0.48 -8.61
C GLY A 5 -2.48 -1.52 -9.30
N MET A 6 -1.24 -1.16 -9.62
CA MET A 6 -0.35 -2.01 -10.45
C MET A 6 0.86 -2.57 -9.70
N THR A 7 1.08 -2.17 -8.44
CA THR A 7 2.32 -2.50 -7.70
C THR A 7 2.14 -3.55 -6.61
N GLY A 8 0.92 -3.79 -6.12
CA GLY A 8 0.69 -4.67 -4.96
C GLY A 8 1.03 -6.14 -5.20
N ILE A 9 0.90 -6.63 -6.44
CA ILE A 9 1.28 -7.99 -6.84
C ILE A 9 2.40 -7.87 -7.89
N PRO A 10 3.53 -8.60 -7.75
CA PRO A 10 3.78 -9.70 -6.81
C PRO A 10 4.36 -9.28 -5.44
N GLU A 11 4.48 -7.99 -5.14
CA GLU A 11 5.16 -7.49 -3.93
C GLU A 11 4.65 -8.13 -2.62
N VAL A 12 3.33 -8.14 -2.40
CA VAL A 12 2.72 -8.74 -1.19
C VAL A 12 2.98 -10.24 -1.07
N VAL A 13 3.08 -10.93 -2.20
CA VAL A 13 3.34 -12.37 -2.25
C VAL A 13 4.77 -12.63 -1.81
N LEU A 14 5.73 -11.90 -2.38
CA LEU A 14 7.16 -12.03 -2.04
C LEU A 14 7.43 -11.65 -0.58
N ALA A 15 6.80 -10.58 -0.06
CA ALA A 15 6.92 -10.20 1.34
C ALA A 15 6.44 -11.33 2.27
N LYS A 16 5.34 -12.00 1.91
CA LYS A 16 4.81 -13.14 2.65
C LYS A 16 5.74 -14.36 2.57
N GLU A 17 6.33 -14.66 1.42
CA GLU A 17 7.31 -15.74 1.26
C GLU A 17 8.57 -15.52 2.12
N LEU A 18 8.97 -14.26 2.31
CA LEU A 18 10.06 -13.85 3.21
C LEU A 18 9.66 -13.82 4.70
N GLY A 19 8.39 -14.07 5.03
CA GLY A 19 7.90 -14.03 6.41
C GLY A 19 7.76 -12.61 6.99
N LEU A 20 7.68 -11.58 6.14
CA LEU A 20 7.55 -10.18 6.56
C LEU A 20 6.08 -9.81 6.78
N CYS A 21 5.78 -9.09 7.86
CA CYS A 21 4.47 -8.47 8.05
C CYS A 21 4.33 -7.28 7.12
N TYR A 22 3.44 -7.42 6.15
CA TYR A 22 3.26 -6.45 5.08
C TYR A 22 1.89 -5.78 5.19
N ALA A 23 1.87 -4.45 5.09
CA ALA A 23 0.67 -3.65 4.95
C ALA A 23 0.91 -2.57 3.89
N GLY A 24 -0.01 -2.43 2.93
CA GLY A 24 0.04 -1.40 1.91
C GLY A 24 -0.87 -0.22 2.26
N VAL A 25 -0.38 1.00 2.08
CA VAL A 25 -1.20 2.23 2.17
C VAL A 25 -1.26 2.86 0.78
N GLY A 26 -2.44 2.83 0.16
CA GLY A 26 -2.68 3.40 -1.16
C GLY A 26 -3.22 4.83 -1.10
N ILE A 27 -2.92 5.62 -2.11
CA ILE A 27 -3.54 6.94 -2.34
C ILE A 27 -4.60 6.77 -3.43
N ILE A 28 -5.82 7.22 -3.17
CA ILE A 28 -6.86 7.30 -4.21
C ILE A 28 -6.55 8.51 -5.10
N THR A 29 -6.06 8.24 -6.32
CA THR A 29 -5.65 9.29 -7.25
C THR A 29 -6.73 9.68 -8.24
N ASN A 30 -7.59 8.74 -8.63
CA ASN A 30 -8.64 8.95 -9.63
C ASN A 30 -9.73 7.87 -9.55
N TRP A 31 -10.84 8.10 -10.24
CA TRP A 31 -11.89 7.12 -10.49
C TRP A 31 -11.52 6.24 -11.68
N ALA A 32 -10.75 5.18 -11.42
CA ALA A 32 -10.21 4.17 -12.35
C ALA A 32 -10.84 4.07 -13.76
N THR A 33 -10.02 3.66 -14.73
CA THR A 33 -10.43 3.47 -16.13
C THR A 33 -11.72 2.66 -16.27
N GLY A 34 -12.70 3.25 -16.94
CA GLY A 34 -14.04 2.70 -17.11
C GLY A 34 -15.11 3.25 -16.16
N ILE A 35 -14.71 4.01 -15.13
CA ILE A 35 -15.64 4.74 -14.24
C ILE A 35 -15.69 6.23 -14.64
N ALA A 36 -14.53 6.86 -14.80
CA ALA A 36 -14.42 8.21 -15.34
C ALA A 36 -13.56 8.22 -16.61
N HIS A 37 -13.62 9.32 -17.37
CA HIS A 37 -12.94 9.45 -18.66
C HIS A 37 -11.61 10.22 -18.59
N ASP A 38 -11.33 10.92 -17.49
CA ASP A 38 -10.13 11.74 -17.34
C ASP A 38 -9.14 11.08 -16.36
N HIS A 39 -8.00 10.66 -16.89
CA HIS A 39 -6.91 9.99 -16.15
C HIS A 39 -5.57 10.62 -16.52
N ARG A 40 -5.53 11.94 -16.60
CA ARG A 40 -4.31 12.66 -16.90
C ARG A 40 -3.30 12.43 -15.79
N LEU A 41 -2.06 12.17 -16.21
CA LEU A 41 -0.95 11.94 -15.30
C LEU A 41 -0.76 13.12 -14.33
N GLU A 42 -0.98 14.33 -14.82
CA GLU A 42 -0.89 15.55 -14.00
C GLU A 42 -1.85 15.53 -12.80
N GLU A 43 -3.09 15.06 -12.99
CA GLU A 43 -4.09 15.00 -11.91
C GLU A 43 -3.75 13.92 -10.88
N ILE A 44 -3.25 12.78 -11.36
CA ILE A 44 -2.75 11.70 -10.52
C ILE A 44 -1.60 12.23 -9.65
N MET A 45 -0.62 12.90 -10.26
CA MET A 45 0.52 13.48 -9.53
C MET A 45 0.07 14.56 -8.55
N ALA A 46 -0.89 15.41 -8.91
CA ALA A 46 -1.44 16.41 -8.00
C ALA A 46 -2.17 15.78 -6.80
N ALA A 47 -2.87 14.65 -6.98
CA ALA A 47 -3.45 13.90 -5.87
C ALA A 47 -2.37 13.30 -4.95
N VAL A 48 -1.28 12.78 -5.51
CA VAL A 48 -0.13 12.29 -4.73
C VAL A 48 0.51 13.42 -3.93
N ASP A 49 0.83 14.55 -4.57
CA ASP A 49 1.49 15.68 -3.92
C ASP A 49 0.66 16.26 -2.78
N ARG A 50 -0.66 16.40 -2.96
CA ARG A 50 -1.58 16.84 -1.90
C ARG A 50 -1.58 15.92 -0.68
N ASN A 51 -1.39 14.61 -0.87
CA ASN A 51 -1.44 13.62 0.22
C ASN A 51 -0.07 13.25 0.79
N ARG A 52 1.02 13.68 0.13
CA ARG A 52 2.40 13.31 0.51
C ARG A 52 2.71 13.63 1.98
N ALA A 53 2.38 14.84 2.43
CA ALA A 53 2.63 15.27 3.80
C ALA A 53 1.84 14.42 4.82
N HIS A 54 0.58 14.09 4.51
CA HIS A 54 -0.26 13.25 5.36
C HIS A 54 0.32 11.83 5.49
N LEU A 55 0.77 11.24 4.39
CA LEU A 55 1.41 9.92 4.42
C LEU A 55 2.71 9.92 5.20
N THR A 56 3.58 10.91 4.98
CA THR A 56 4.84 11.02 5.73
C THR A 56 4.57 11.13 7.23
N ASN A 57 3.59 11.95 7.63
CA ASN A 57 3.21 12.07 9.04
C ASN A 57 2.61 10.78 9.60
N LEU A 58 1.79 10.08 8.82
CA LEU A 58 1.23 8.77 9.20
C LEU A 58 2.34 7.75 9.45
N PHE A 59 3.29 7.61 8.54
CA PHE A 59 4.41 6.67 8.72
C PHE A 59 5.27 7.04 9.93
N ILE A 60 5.60 8.33 10.11
CA ILE A 60 6.35 8.79 11.30
C ILE A 60 5.58 8.48 12.57
N HIS A 61 4.27 8.68 12.59
CA HIS A 61 3.43 8.38 13.74
C HIS A 61 3.46 6.88 14.05
N ILE A 62 3.18 6.03 13.07
CA ILE A 62 3.18 4.56 13.22
C ILE A 62 4.54 4.08 13.76
N ILE A 63 5.66 4.53 13.18
CA ILE A 63 7.00 4.12 13.61
C ILE A 63 7.29 4.53 15.07
N LYS A 64 6.72 5.65 15.52
CA LYS A 64 6.94 6.17 16.88
C LYS A 64 6.00 5.59 17.93
N THR A 65 4.79 5.22 17.55
CA THR A 65 3.71 4.90 18.52
C THR A 65 3.21 3.47 18.44
N ALA A 66 3.36 2.80 17.29
CA ALA A 66 2.92 1.43 17.15
C ALA A 66 3.99 0.46 17.68
N ASP A 67 3.55 -0.58 18.38
CA ASP A 67 4.38 -1.73 18.69
C ASP A 67 4.45 -2.63 17.45
N LEU A 68 5.45 -2.38 16.60
CA LEU A 68 5.65 -3.10 15.35
C LEU A 68 6.35 -4.43 15.61
N ASN A 69 5.56 -5.47 15.86
CA ASN A 69 6.03 -6.83 16.11
C ASN A 69 5.33 -7.87 15.21
N GLN A 70 5.69 -9.14 15.38
CA GLN A 70 5.19 -10.27 14.60
C GLN A 70 4.05 -11.04 15.30
N ASP A 71 3.60 -10.62 16.49
CA ASP A 71 2.72 -11.42 17.35
C ASP A 71 1.34 -11.66 16.72
N HIS A 72 0.86 -10.71 15.93
CA HIS A 72 -0.43 -10.77 15.23
C HIS A 72 -0.28 -10.98 13.71
N CYS A 73 0.79 -11.64 13.29
CA CYS A 73 1.16 -11.76 11.90
C CYS A 73 1.30 -13.21 11.44
N ASP A 74 0.61 -13.55 10.35
CA ASP A 74 0.56 -14.92 9.84
C ASP A 74 1.65 -15.22 8.81
N CYS A 75 2.41 -14.21 8.38
CA CYS A 75 3.39 -14.35 7.30
C CYS A 75 4.55 -15.27 7.69
N ALA A 76 4.99 -15.26 8.95
CA ALA A 76 6.01 -16.19 9.44
C ALA A 76 5.62 -17.68 9.31
N ARG A 77 4.31 -17.97 9.20
CA ARG A 77 3.77 -19.33 9.05
C ARG A 77 3.52 -19.70 7.58
N ALA A 78 3.91 -18.84 6.63
CA ALA A 78 3.70 -19.08 5.21
C ALA A 78 4.40 -20.37 4.75
N ARG A 79 3.63 -21.28 4.15
CA ARG A 79 4.12 -22.53 3.57
C ARG A 79 4.39 -22.45 2.07
N MET A 80 3.99 -21.35 1.44
CA MET A 80 4.30 -21.05 0.05
C MET A 80 5.73 -20.53 0.02
N LYS A 81 6.63 -21.34 -0.54
CA LYS A 81 8.01 -20.98 -0.85
C LYS A 81 8.23 -21.46 -2.28
N MET A 82 8.65 -20.56 -3.17
CA MET A 82 9.13 -20.94 -4.50
C MET A 82 10.40 -21.78 -4.42
#